data_AF-A0A960YVK1-F1
#
_entry.id   AF-A0A960YVK1-F1
#
_cell.length_a   1.000
_cell.length_b   1.000
_cell.length_c   1.000
_cell.angle_alpha   90.00
_cell.angle_beta   90.00
_cell.angle_gamma   90.00
#
_symmetry.space_group_name_H-M   'P 1'
#
loop_
_entity.id
_entity.type
_entity.pdbx_description
1 polymer ?
#
loop_
_entity_poly.entity_id
_entity_poly.type
_entity_poly.pdbx_seq_one_letter_code
_entity_poly.pdbx_strand_id
1 'polypeptide(L)'
;MSIPTLTETDNKYSFLKVMKEKESILLGINPTNKFQHELLKLIKSQNTIQNAGKGMLFTPKDTYLEQLQLDVKTAVNNLNQLLSNELTSHVPALEFDYSTKKLITVSYFINHPSEDKNYSLYLLFEELVAYSFLAIKNWYEEKDSLTKEDILNELNWQFSAKPKDEYRGKSNLFNPARKLKENKLGLILSDEMVDYISKNLISRVLESNMGVDIAGQGILIFKAGETLDTFETAEEFTNEKIINPLLEDINYKFRLEPLISEKNLYYSTETFPKKSAKFISNIAREVKTIKAQNSKNPLSFPGYLALELLIKLETLAEEKYTGLWRMDCEKVKQEFKKELITPSNKWSSLILFLNHEESYKFPPEVWKDLVNDPDLLYAKWNIPKTVVHVFTGREAGFFRTIVLGLTNLPENELWKAQALVNLIDKNQKKLRALLTDNNFTVIYSEIQKRIYTQYIPWYFRIFLVFPFSIFLDGFLENAKAKIQEEQAALTKINEKHFIKVHNEMAKEKVEKLEKAKEDIVYRSIKSTLDSFYISQKKIPTIEDIKQFYPDEDVFQKVIKKYKFKVYNFSSKGGEDADILMYPLGEGWEEKKKQLIGSLDHVVSEKNPHISVNFDKLKYERASKLLELLKK
;
A
#
# COMPACT_ATOMS: atom_id res chain seq x y z
N MET A 1 -6.55 45.03 -6.61
CA MET A 1 -5.42 44.17 -7.02
C MET A 1 -4.27 45.09 -7.38
N SER A 2 -3.28 45.13 -6.51
CA SER A 2 -2.12 46.01 -6.60
C SER A 2 -1.19 45.53 -7.70
N ILE A 3 -0.84 46.39 -8.64
CA ILE A 3 0.17 46.13 -9.67
C ILE A 3 1.53 45.99 -8.95
N PRO A 4 2.28 44.88 -9.11
CA PRO A 4 3.60 44.78 -8.50
C PRO A 4 4.55 45.76 -9.19
N THR A 5 5.25 46.52 -8.37
CA THR A 5 6.33 47.44 -8.77
C THR A 5 7.50 46.69 -9.42
N LEU A 6 8.03 47.29 -10.48
CA LEU A 6 9.06 46.83 -11.43
C LEU A 6 10.44 46.38 -10.87
N THR A 7 10.60 46.14 -9.57
CA THR A 7 11.92 45.87 -8.97
C THR A 7 12.14 44.43 -8.49
N GLU A 8 11.10 43.60 -8.35
CA GLU A 8 11.25 42.18 -7.93
C GLU A 8 11.37 41.18 -9.10
N THR A 9 10.95 41.56 -10.31
CA THR A 9 10.91 40.65 -11.47
C THR A 9 12.27 40.43 -12.16
N ASP A 10 13.18 41.41 -12.08
CA ASP A 10 14.47 41.35 -12.79
C ASP A 10 15.44 40.31 -12.18
N ASN A 11 15.28 39.96 -10.90
CA ASN A 11 16.08 38.91 -10.26
C ASN A 11 15.53 37.48 -10.47
N LYS A 12 14.28 37.32 -10.95
CA LYS A 12 13.65 36.00 -11.06
C LYS A 12 14.20 35.17 -12.23
N TYR A 13 14.64 35.83 -13.29
CA TYR A 13 15.14 35.19 -14.52
C TYR A 13 16.51 35.74 -14.91
N SER A 14 17.48 35.69 -13.98
CA SER A 14 18.88 36.10 -14.18
C SER A 14 19.54 35.51 -15.43
N PHE A 15 19.05 34.35 -15.88
CA PHE A 15 19.53 33.60 -17.05
C PHE A 15 18.93 34.08 -18.39
N LEU A 16 17.86 34.88 -18.40
CA LEU A 16 17.25 35.44 -19.62
C LEU A 16 17.80 36.85 -19.89
N LYS A 17 19.09 36.94 -20.21
CA LYS A 17 19.74 38.20 -20.58
C LYS A 17 19.60 38.42 -22.08
N VAL A 18 18.70 39.34 -22.44
CA VAL A 18 18.56 39.82 -23.81
C VAL A 18 18.52 41.34 -23.77
N MET A 19 19.44 42.00 -24.47
CA MET A 19 19.48 43.46 -24.56
C MET A 19 18.28 43.98 -25.36
N LYS A 20 17.69 45.08 -24.90
CA LYS A 20 16.70 45.81 -25.71
C LYS A 20 17.40 46.48 -26.88
N GLU A 21 16.68 46.67 -27.97
CA GLU A 21 17.23 47.26 -29.21
C GLU A 21 17.86 48.64 -28.98
N LYS A 22 17.26 49.48 -28.11
CA LYS A 22 17.83 50.77 -27.73
C LYS A 22 19.16 50.63 -26.97
N GLU A 23 19.27 49.63 -26.10
CA GLU A 23 20.48 49.37 -25.30
C GLU A 23 21.61 48.78 -26.17
N SER A 24 21.29 47.87 -27.09
CA SER A 24 22.27 47.28 -28.01
C SER A 24 22.86 48.33 -28.96
N ILE A 25 22.02 49.25 -29.46
CA ILE A 25 22.46 50.38 -30.28
C ILE A 25 23.39 51.31 -29.49
N LEU A 26 23.06 51.62 -28.23
CA LEU A 26 23.88 52.48 -27.36
C LEU A 26 25.25 51.86 -27.04
N LEU A 27 25.33 50.54 -26.92
CA LEU A 27 26.56 49.80 -26.64
C LEU A 27 27.37 49.46 -27.91
N GLY A 28 26.87 49.81 -29.11
CA GLY A 28 27.51 49.47 -30.38
C GLY A 28 27.48 47.98 -30.72
N ILE A 29 26.63 47.21 -30.04
CA ILE A 29 26.49 45.77 -30.23
C ILE A 29 25.37 45.54 -31.24
N ASN A 30 25.74 45.31 -32.49
CA ASN A 30 24.82 45.05 -33.59
C ASN A 30 25.17 43.73 -34.30
N PRO A 31 24.20 43.15 -35.03
CA PRO A 31 24.50 42.03 -35.92
C PRO A 31 25.62 42.43 -36.90
N THR A 32 26.63 41.59 -37.05
CA THR A 32 27.85 41.88 -37.81
C THR A 32 27.73 41.52 -39.29
N ASN A 33 26.73 40.72 -39.67
CA ASN A 33 26.52 40.31 -41.05
C ASN A 33 25.02 40.28 -41.43
N LYS A 34 24.75 40.23 -42.75
CA LYS A 34 23.40 40.23 -43.31
C LYS A 34 22.53 39.06 -42.79
N PHE A 35 23.11 37.87 -42.65
CA PHE A 35 22.40 36.69 -42.19
C PHE A 35 21.95 36.80 -40.73
N GLN A 36 22.77 37.36 -39.84
CA GLN A 36 22.40 37.63 -38.46
C GLN A 36 21.25 38.65 -38.36
N HIS A 37 21.26 39.70 -39.20
CA HIS A 37 20.15 40.65 -39.28
C HIS A 37 18.84 39.98 -39.72
N GLU A 38 18.89 39.14 -40.75
CA GLU A 38 17.72 38.41 -41.26
C GLU A 38 17.17 37.40 -40.25
N LEU A 39 18.06 36.64 -39.59
CA LEU A 39 17.69 35.72 -38.51
C LEU A 39 17.06 36.46 -37.32
N LEU A 40 17.66 37.57 -36.89
CA LEU A 40 17.13 38.37 -35.77
C LEU A 40 15.74 38.95 -36.09
N LYS A 41 15.53 39.43 -37.32
CA LYS A 41 14.23 39.92 -37.79
C LYS A 41 13.18 38.81 -37.80
N LEU A 42 13.56 37.62 -38.28
CA LEU A 42 12.68 36.45 -38.31
C LEU A 42 12.27 36.03 -36.89
N ILE A 43 13.24 35.91 -35.97
CA ILE A 43 13.00 35.63 -34.55
C ILE A 43 12.00 36.65 -33.96
N LYS A 44 12.25 37.96 -34.12
CA LYS A 44 11.35 39.01 -33.62
C LYS A 44 9.93 38.90 -34.19
N SER A 45 9.81 38.57 -35.49
CA SER A 45 8.50 38.46 -36.14
C SER A 45 7.66 37.31 -35.60
N GLN A 46 8.29 36.19 -35.24
CA GLN A 46 7.62 34.99 -34.75
C GLN A 46 7.37 35.01 -33.24
N ASN A 47 8.07 35.84 -32.48
CA ASN A 47 7.92 35.98 -31.02
C ASN A 47 6.58 36.58 -30.61
N THR A 48 5.54 35.75 -30.62
CA THR A 48 4.19 36.05 -30.12
C THR A 48 3.78 35.06 -29.05
N ILE A 49 2.96 35.47 -28.08
CA ILE A 49 2.43 34.56 -27.06
C ILE A 49 1.67 33.40 -27.72
N GLN A 50 0.88 33.68 -28.75
CA GLN A 50 0.14 32.66 -29.48
C GLN A 50 1.07 31.64 -30.14
N ASN A 51 2.19 32.08 -30.71
CA ASN A 51 3.17 31.18 -31.32
C ASN A 51 3.95 30.41 -30.25
N ALA A 52 4.30 31.05 -29.12
CA ALA A 52 4.94 30.38 -27.99
C ALA A 52 4.06 29.24 -27.44
N GLY A 53 2.76 29.48 -27.26
CA GLY A 53 1.80 28.47 -26.78
C GLY A 53 1.52 27.34 -27.78
N LYS A 54 1.92 27.49 -29.04
CA LYS A 54 1.76 26.49 -30.11
C LYS A 54 3.07 25.85 -30.56
N GLY A 55 4.22 26.21 -29.97
CA GLY A 55 5.52 25.76 -30.47
C GLY A 55 5.90 26.28 -31.86
N MET A 56 5.33 27.42 -32.29
CA MET A 56 5.56 28.02 -33.62
C MET A 56 6.57 29.18 -33.57
N LEU A 57 7.48 29.17 -32.60
CA LEU A 57 8.60 30.11 -32.54
C LEU A 57 9.75 29.63 -33.43
N PHE A 58 10.69 30.52 -33.71
CA PHE A 58 11.80 30.23 -34.60
C PHE A 58 12.65 29.03 -34.11
N THR A 59 12.83 28.05 -34.99
CA THR A 59 13.75 26.93 -34.78
C THR A 59 14.75 26.80 -35.95
N PRO A 60 15.98 26.29 -35.70
CA PRO A 60 16.98 26.06 -36.75
C PRO A 60 16.64 24.89 -37.70
N LYS A 61 15.43 24.34 -37.63
CA LYS A 61 14.95 23.27 -38.52
C LYS A 61 13.76 23.71 -39.36
N ASP A 62 13.32 24.96 -39.19
CA ASP A 62 12.19 25.46 -39.96
C ASP A 62 12.56 25.59 -41.44
N THR A 63 11.57 25.41 -42.32
CA THR A 63 11.67 25.63 -43.77
C THR A 63 12.15 27.04 -44.15
N TYR A 64 12.16 27.97 -43.20
CA TYR A 64 12.70 29.33 -43.40
C TYR A 64 14.21 29.35 -43.68
N LEU A 65 14.98 28.36 -43.21
CA LEU A 65 16.41 28.28 -43.56
C LEU A 65 16.62 27.94 -45.04
N GLU A 66 15.71 27.15 -45.63
CA GLU A 66 15.71 26.84 -47.06
C GLU A 66 15.44 28.10 -47.89
N GLN A 67 14.53 28.97 -47.41
CA GLN A 67 14.25 30.28 -48.04
C GLN A 67 15.44 31.25 -47.96
N LEU A 68 16.24 31.15 -46.90
CA LEU A 68 17.46 31.95 -46.70
C LEU A 68 18.71 31.32 -47.35
N GLN A 69 18.59 30.14 -47.99
CA GLN A 69 19.69 29.36 -48.55
C GLN A 69 20.83 29.09 -47.55
N LEU A 70 20.49 28.95 -46.26
CA LEU A 70 21.44 28.69 -45.19
C LEU A 70 21.40 27.22 -44.80
N ASP A 71 22.56 26.57 -44.71
CA ASP A 71 22.66 25.28 -44.07
C ASP A 71 22.57 25.41 -42.55
N VAL A 72 22.06 24.36 -41.90
CA VAL A 72 21.81 24.34 -40.44
C VAL A 72 23.08 24.68 -39.64
N LYS A 73 24.27 24.26 -40.10
CA LYS A 73 25.53 24.53 -39.42
C LYS A 73 25.89 26.02 -39.44
N THR A 74 25.74 26.68 -40.58
CA THR A 74 25.97 28.13 -40.69
C THR A 74 24.91 28.92 -39.94
N ALA A 75 23.65 28.48 -39.95
CA ALA A 75 22.60 29.10 -39.13
C ALA A 75 22.92 29.03 -37.64
N VAL A 76 23.33 27.87 -37.13
CA VAL A 76 23.73 27.67 -35.72
C VAL A 76 24.94 28.54 -35.35
N ASN A 77 25.93 28.69 -36.24
CA ASN A 77 27.07 29.58 -35.99
C ASN A 77 26.65 31.06 -35.85
N ASN A 78 25.74 31.53 -36.71
CA ASN A 78 25.22 32.90 -36.62
C ASN A 78 24.36 33.10 -35.36
N LEU A 79 23.57 32.08 -34.98
CA LEU A 79 22.78 32.10 -33.74
C LEU A 79 23.68 32.13 -32.50
N ASN A 80 24.78 31.39 -32.47
CA ASN A 80 25.77 31.44 -31.40
C ASN A 80 26.37 32.84 -31.22
N GLN A 81 26.62 33.55 -32.32
CA GLN A 81 27.11 34.93 -32.27
C GLN A 81 26.04 35.91 -31.78
N LEU A 82 24.77 35.70 -32.15
CA LEU A 82 23.65 36.47 -31.60
C LEU A 82 23.45 36.23 -30.10
N LEU A 83 23.63 34.97 -29.65
CA LEU A 83 23.59 34.60 -28.23
C LEU A 83 24.75 35.21 -27.44
N SER A 84 25.98 35.16 -27.97
CA SER A 84 27.16 35.76 -27.30
C SER A 84 27.04 37.27 -27.14
N ASN A 85 26.32 37.90 -28.06
CA ASN A 85 26.05 39.33 -28.04
C ASN A 85 24.77 39.68 -27.27
N GLU A 86 24.15 38.73 -26.56
CA GLU A 86 22.89 38.91 -25.81
C GLU A 86 21.76 39.55 -26.65
N LEU A 87 21.76 39.38 -27.98
CA LEU A 87 20.73 39.91 -28.88
C LEU A 87 19.50 38.99 -28.99
N THR A 88 19.65 37.74 -28.56
CA THR A 88 18.61 36.72 -28.48
C THR A 88 18.91 35.80 -27.30
N SER A 89 17.91 35.06 -26.82
CA SER A 89 18.09 33.97 -25.86
C SER A 89 17.67 32.64 -26.46
N HIS A 90 18.30 31.56 -26.02
CA HIS A 90 17.99 30.19 -26.41
C HIS A 90 17.24 29.51 -25.28
N VAL A 91 16.05 29.00 -25.59
CA VAL A 91 15.19 28.31 -24.63
C VAL A 91 14.88 26.90 -25.17
N PRO A 92 15.28 25.84 -24.44
CA PRO A 92 14.88 24.49 -24.79
C PRO A 92 13.45 24.26 -24.32
N ALA A 93 12.65 23.60 -25.16
CA ALA A 93 11.30 23.17 -24.80
C ALA A 93 11.08 21.72 -25.23
N LEU A 94 10.11 21.08 -24.58
CA LEU A 94 9.70 19.72 -24.92
C LEU A 94 8.54 19.76 -25.91
N GLU A 95 8.58 18.85 -26.87
CA GLU A 95 7.54 18.68 -27.87
C GLU A 95 7.19 17.20 -28.01
N PHE A 96 5.91 16.91 -28.24
CA PHE A 96 5.44 15.55 -28.43
C PHE A 96 5.35 15.23 -29.92
N ASP A 97 6.22 14.32 -30.37
CA ASP A 97 6.19 13.81 -31.73
C ASP A 97 5.16 12.68 -31.83
N TYR A 98 4.01 12.99 -32.44
CA TYR A 98 2.91 12.05 -32.66
C TYR A 98 3.31 10.86 -33.55
N SER A 99 4.29 11.02 -34.44
CA SER A 99 4.71 9.96 -35.36
C SER A 99 5.53 8.88 -34.64
N THR A 100 6.41 9.30 -33.72
CA THR A 100 7.27 8.38 -32.95
C THR A 100 6.74 8.08 -31.56
N LYS A 101 5.67 8.77 -31.13
CA LYS A 101 5.12 8.76 -29.77
C LYS A 101 6.16 9.07 -28.69
N LYS A 102 7.09 10.00 -28.96
CA LYS A 102 8.18 10.35 -28.05
C LYS A 102 8.21 11.84 -27.76
N LEU A 103 8.67 12.16 -26.55
CA LEU A 103 9.07 13.52 -26.22
C LEU A 103 10.43 13.81 -26.84
N ILE A 104 10.50 14.89 -27.59
CA ILE A 104 11.71 15.43 -28.20
C ILE A 104 12.02 16.81 -27.62
N THR A 105 13.29 17.18 -27.61
CA THR A 105 13.74 18.51 -27.20
C THR A 105 13.94 19.37 -28.44
N VAL A 106 13.28 20.53 -28.46
CA VAL A 106 13.37 21.52 -29.52
C VAL A 106 13.99 22.80 -28.97
N SER A 107 14.86 23.42 -29.76
CA SER A 107 15.54 24.67 -29.39
C SER A 107 14.84 25.85 -30.03
N TYR A 108 14.25 26.69 -29.20
CA TYR A 108 13.59 27.92 -29.61
C TYR A 108 14.48 29.13 -29.31
N PHE A 109 14.43 30.13 -30.18
CA PHE A 109 15.12 31.40 -29.98
C PHE A 109 14.11 32.51 -29.75
N ILE A 110 14.29 33.21 -28.63
CA ILE A 110 13.38 34.27 -28.21
C ILE A 110 14.13 35.59 -28.02
N ASN A 111 13.40 36.68 -28.20
CA ASN A 111 13.85 38.05 -28.11
C ASN A 111 12.70 38.91 -27.59
N HIS A 112 13.00 40.09 -27.07
CA HIS A 112 11.99 41.08 -26.70
C HIS A 112 11.01 41.29 -27.85
N PRO A 113 9.70 41.29 -27.56
CA PRO A 113 8.71 41.57 -28.58
C PRO A 113 8.86 43.02 -29.08
N SER A 114 8.33 43.27 -30.28
CA SER A 114 8.30 44.61 -30.88
C SER A 114 7.70 45.65 -29.93
N GLU A 115 8.14 46.91 -30.02
CA GLU A 115 7.68 48.00 -29.13
C GLU A 115 6.15 48.18 -29.11
N ASP A 116 5.46 47.74 -30.17
CA ASP A 116 4.00 47.77 -30.31
C ASP A 116 3.24 46.72 -29.46
N LYS A 117 3.95 45.80 -28.80
CA LYS A 117 3.35 44.66 -28.10
C LYS A 117 3.51 44.79 -26.58
N ASN A 118 2.38 44.67 -25.86
CA ASN A 118 2.28 44.90 -24.40
C ASN A 118 2.69 43.71 -23.51
N TYR A 119 3.54 42.78 -23.97
CA TYR A 119 3.97 41.64 -23.16
C TYR A 119 5.50 41.57 -23.05
N SER A 120 5.99 40.93 -21.99
CA SER A 120 7.42 40.82 -21.71
C SER A 120 8.04 39.54 -22.29
N LEU A 121 9.37 39.53 -22.41
CA LEU A 121 10.14 38.33 -22.71
C LEU A 121 9.85 37.18 -21.73
N TYR A 122 9.62 37.51 -20.45
CA TYR A 122 9.31 36.53 -19.41
C TYR A 122 7.97 35.83 -19.64
N LEU A 123 6.95 36.54 -20.15
CA LEU A 123 5.68 35.92 -20.52
C LEU A 123 5.84 34.93 -21.69
N LEU A 124 6.68 35.26 -22.69
CA LEU A 124 6.99 34.31 -23.77
C LEU A 124 7.68 33.04 -23.23
N PHE A 125 8.61 33.21 -22.29
CA PHE A 125 9.31 32.11 -21.65
C PHE A 125 8.37 31.20 -20.85
N GLU A 126 7.52 31.79 -19.99
CA GLU A 126 6.54 31.01 -19.21
C GLU A 126 5.54 30.26 -20.10
N GLU A 127 5.15 30.85 -21.24
CA GLU A 127 4.28 30.20 -22.22
C GLU A 127 4.98 28.99 -22.89
N LEU A 128 6.28 29.07 -23.18
CA LEU A 128 7.06 27.92 -23.67
C LEU A 128 7.19 26.80 -22.63
N VAL A 129 7.30 27.16 -21.35
CA VAL A 129 7.27 26.18 -20.26
C VAL A 129 5.89 25.52 -20.17
N ALA A 130 4.81 26.29 -20.34
CA ALA A 130 3.45 25.76 -20.40
C ALA A 130 3.24 24.84 -21.61
N TYR A 131 3.77 25.19 -22.78
CA TYR A 131 3.78 24.35 -23.97
C TYR A 131 4.51 23.01 -23.72
N SER A 132 5.68 23.07 -23.08
CA SER A 132 6.44 21.86 -22.70
C SER A 132 5.64 20.94 -21.77
N PHE A 133 4.87 21.52 -20.84
CA PHE A 133 3.97 20.76 -19.97
C PHE A 133 2.82 20.11 -20.76
N LEU A 134 2.20 20.83 -21.71
CA LEU A 134 1.17 20.27 -22.59
C LEU A 134 1.72 19.11 -23.43
N ALA A 135 2.96 19.20 -23.92
CA ALA A 135 3.61 18.10 -24.61
C ALA A 135 3.76 16.86 -23.71
N ILE A 136 4.18 17.03 -22.45
CA ILE A 136 4.25 15.92 -21.47
C ILE A 136 2.86 15.31 -21.25
N LYS A 137 1.82 16.13 -21.14
CA LYS A 137 0.44 15.65 -20.97
C LYS A 137 -0.02 14.83 -22.18
N ASN A 138 0.20 15.31 -23.39
CA ASN A 138 -0.14 14.58 -24.61
C ASN A 138 0.61 13.24 -24.69
N TRP A 139 1.90 13.25 -24.33
CA TRP A 139 2.68 12.01 -24.23
C TRP A 139 2.12 11.04 -23.18
N TYR A 140 1.70 11.54 -22.02
CA TYR A 140 1.08 10.73 -20.96
C TYR A 140 -0.24 10.06 -21.40
N GLU A 141 -1.05 10.76 -22.20
CA GLU A 141 -2.32 10.25 -22.71
C GLU A 141 -2.08 9.17 -23.79
N GLU A 142 -1.13 9.42 -24.70
CA GLU A 142 -0.87 8.57 -25.87
C GLU A 142 0.10 7.40 -25.63
N LYS A 143 0.82 7.40 -24.50
CA LYS A 143 1.75 6.30 -24.18
C LYS A 143 1.02 5.01 -23.87
N ASP A 144 1.66 3.89 -24.23
CA ASP A 144 1.18 2.56 -23.88
C ASP A 144 1.18 2.34 -22.37
N SER A 145 0.31 1.46 -21.89
CA SER A 145 0.27 1.09 -20.49
C SER A 145 1.50 0.29 -20.06
N LEU A 146 1.92 0.53 -18.82
CA LEU A 146 3.02 -0.19 -18.20
C LEU A 146 2.68 -1.65 -17.94
N THR A 147 3.53 -2.55 -18.42
CA THR A 147 3.47 -3.96 -18.03
C THR A 147 4.38 -4.22 -16.82
N LYS A 148 4.09 -5.30 -16.08
CA LYS A 148 4.96 -5.79 -15.00
C LYS A 148 6.41 -6.01 -15.46
N GLU A 149 6.60 -6.49 -16.69
CA GLU A 149 7.93 -6.72 -17.26
C GLU A 149 8.68 -5.41 -17.53
N ASP A 150 8.00 -4.37 -18.01
CA ASP A 150 8.60 -3.04 -18.21
C ASP A 150 9.13 -2.47 -16.88
N ILE A 151 8.34 -2.55 -15.81
CA ILE A 151 8.72 -2.10 -14.47
C ILE A 151 9.90 -2.91 -13.94
N LEU A 152 9.85 -4.24 -14.06
CA LEU A 152 10.91 -5.11 -13.59
C LEU A 152 12.23 -4.85 -14.33
N ASN A 153 12.18 -4.59 -15.64
CA ASN A 153 13.36 -4.21 -16.43
C ASN A 153 13.94 -2.86 -15.96
N GLU A 154 13.08 -1.91 -15.58
CA GLU A 154 13.49 -0.62 -15.03
C GLU A 154 14.20 -0.75 -13.67
N LEU A 155 13.64 -1.57 -12.78
CA LEU A 155 14.25 -1.87 -11.48
C LEU A 155 15.60 -2.60 -11.63
N ASN A 156 15.65 -3.62 -12.49
CA ASN A 156 16.88 -4.38 -12.76
C ASN A 156 17.99 -3.50 -13.35
N TRP A 157 17.63 -2.61 -14.28
CA TRP A 157 18.58 -1.65 -14.81
C TRP A 157 19.11 -0.75 -13.69
N GLN A 158 18.25 -0.14 -12.87
CA GLN A 158 18.70 0.79 -11.83
C GLN A 158 19.58 0.09 -10.78
N PHE A 159 19.26 -1.16 -10.47
CA PHE A 159 20.03 -1.98 -9.55
C PHE A 159 21.44 -2.29 -10.08
N SER A 160 21.59 -2.46 -11.40
CA SER A 160 22.85 -2.83 -12.04
C SER A 160 23.64 -1.63 -12.58
N ALA A 161 22.96 -0.49 -12.78
CA ALA A 161 23.51 0.70 -13.39
C ALA A 161 24.53 1.40 -12.49
N LYS A 162 25.62 1.85 -13.11
CA LYS A 162 26.53 2.80 -12.48
C LYS A 162 25.89 4.20 -12.49
N PRO A 163 26.31 5.11 -11.60
CA PRO A 163 25.74 6.47 -11.51
C PRO A 163 25.78 7.31 -12.80
N LYS A 164 26.54 6.87 -13.82
CA LYS A 164 26.71 7.54 -15.11
C LYS A 164 26.00 6.85 -16.27
N ASP A 165 25.35 5.72 -16.03
CA ASP A 165 24.72 4.97 -17.11
C ASP A 165 23.39 5.63 -17.49
N GLU A 166 23.15 5.78 -18.80
CA GLU A 166 21.87 6.24 -19.34
C GLU A 166 20.90 5.06 -19.44
N TYR A 167 19.67 5.25 -18.97
CA TYR A 167 18.62 4.25 -19.11
C TYR A 167 18.18 4.17 -20.58
N ARG A 168 18.16 2.96 -21.14
CA ARG A 168 17.88 2.73 -22.58
C ARG A 168 16.53 2.03 -22.85
N GLY A 169 15.73 1.72 -21.84
CA GLY A 169 14.41 1.10 -22.01
C GLY A 169 13.31 2.10 -22.38
N LYS A 170 12.04 1.67 -22.34
CA LYS A 170 10.84 2.55 -22.45
C LYS A 170 10.70 3.43 -21.20
N SER A 171 11.65 4.35 -20.96
CA SER A 171 11.87 5.00 -19.66
C SER A 171 10.64 5.77 -19.21
N ASN A 172 9.88 5.20 -18.28
CA ASN A 172 8.81 5.92 -17.59
C ASN A 172 9.38 6.78 -16.48
N LEU A 173 10.61 6.52 -16.04
CA LEU A 173 11.45 7.46 -15.34
C LEU A 173 11.85 8.61 -16.27
N PHE A 174 11.10 9.70 -16.17
CA PHE A 174 11.28 10.91 -16.93
C PHE A 174 12.03 11.96 -16.09
N ASN A 175 13.18 12.41 -16.59
CA ASN A 175 13.93 13.50 -16.00
C ASN A 175 13.97 14.69 -16.96
N PRO A 176 13.16 15.75 -16.72
CA PRO A 176 13.10 16.88 -17.63
C PRO A 176 14.47 17.55 -17.81
N ALA A 177 15.25 17.74 -16.74
CA ALA A 177 16.58 18.34 -16.84
C ALA A 177 17.52 17.55 -17.76
N ARG A 178 17.56 16.22 -17.65
CA ARG A 178 18.34 15.38 -18.57
C ARG A 178 17.82 15.49 -19.99
N LYS A 179 16.49 15.44 -20.17
CA LYS A 179 15.86 15.50 -21.50
C LYS A 179 16.16 16.82 -22.20
N LEU A 180 16.08 17.94 -21.49
CA LEU A 180 16.40 19.27 -22.01
C LEU A 180 17.89 19.38 -22.39
N LYS A 181 18.78 18.69 -21.66
CA LYS A 181 20.23 18.64 -21.94
C LYS A 181 20.61 17.75 -23.13
N GLU A 182 19.74 16.88 -23.64
CA GLU A 182 19.95 16.10 -24.89
C GLU A 182 19.99 16.97 -26.17
N ASN A 183 20.18 18.29 -26.05
CA ASN A 183 20.11 19.23 -27.15
C ASN A 183 21.07 18.86 -28.29
N LYS A 184 20.50 18.44 -29.42
CA LYS A 184 21.23 17.95 -30.60
C LYS A 184 21.99 19.02 -31.37
N LEU A 185 21.80 20.30 -31.03
CA LEU A 185 22.42 21.44 -31.73
C LEU A 185 23.77 21.87 -31.14
N GLY A 186 24.23 21.24 -30.05
CA GLY A 186 25.52 21.54 -29.43
C GLY A 186 25.58 22.92 -28.75
N LEU A 187 24.43 23.55 -28.50
CA LEU A 187 24.33 24.83 -27.78
C LEU A 187 24.44 24.58 -26.27
N ILE A 188 25.27 25.39 -25.60
CA ILE A 188 25.43 25.33 -24.15
C ILE A 188 24.20 25.98 -23.51
N LEU A 189 23.45 25.19 -22.74
CA LEU A 189 22.31 25.67 -21.95
C LEU A 189 22.78 26.16 -20.59
N SER A 190 22.15 27.22 -20.09
CA SER A 190 22.32 27.65 -18.69
C SER A 190 21.75 26.59 -17.75
N ASP A 191 22.57 26.13 -16.80
CA ASP A 191 22.11 25.19 -15.75
C ASP A 191 20.98 25.80 -14.92
N GLU A 192 21.00 27.10 -14.64
CA GLU A 192 19.93 27.80 -13.91
C GLU A 192 18.60 27.74 -14.68
N MET A 193 18.63 27.90 -16.01
CA MET A 193 17.44 27.82 -16.85
C MET A 193 16.88 26.40 -16.87
N VAL A 194 17.74 25.40 -17.07
CA VAL A 194 17.33 23.99 -17.10
C VAL A 194 16.73 23.57 -15.76
N ASP A 195 17.33 23.99 -14.66
CA ASP A 195 16.82 23.73 -13.31
C ASP A 195 15.47 24.40 -13.07
N TYR A 196 15.29 25.66 -13.51
CA TYR A 196 14.02 26.36 -13.39
C TYR A 196 12.90 25.65 -14.18
N ILE A 197 13.14 25.37 -15.47
CA ILE A 197 12.18 24.68 -16.34
C ILE A 197 11.87 23.31 -15.75
N SER A 198 12.89 22.54 -15.37
CA SER A 198 12.71 21.20 -14.82
C SER A 198 11.90 21.20 -13.54
N LYS A 199 12.16 22.12 -12.59
CA LYS A 199 11.39 22.23 -11.35
C LYS A 199 9.93 22.58 -11.64
N ASN A 200 9.68 23.53 -12.53
CA ASN A 200 8.33 23.95 -12.90
C ASN A 200 7.54 22.80 -13.57
N LEU A 201 8.17 22.11 -14.52
CA LEU A 201 7.57 20.92 -15.16
C LEU A 201 7.30 19.82 -14.15
N ILE A 202 8.23 19.54 -13.23
CA ILE A 202 8.04 18.53 -12.19
C ILE A 202 6.83 18.87 -11.33
N SER A 203 6.75 20.10 -10.81
CA SER A 203 5.63 20.55 -9.99
C SER A 203 4.29 20.39 -10.70
N ARG A 204 4.16 20.84 -11.95
CA ARG A 204 2.91 20.72 -12.72
C ARG A 204 2.51 19.27 -13.01
N VAL A 205 3.47 18.39 -13.26
CA VAL A 205 3.22 16.95 -13.49
C VAL A 205 2.70 16.28 -12.23
N LEU A 206 3.26 16.60 -11.06
CA LEU A 206 2.82 16.08 -9.77
C LEU A 206 1.44 16.63 -9.38
N GLU A 207 1.19 17.93 -9.56
CA GLU A 207 -0.13 18.55 -9.34
C GLU A 207 -1.23 17.93 -10.19
N SER A 208 -0.87 17.41 -11.38
CA SER A 208 -1.78 16.73 -12.29
C SER A 208 -1.92 15.23 -12.03
N ASN A 209 -1.30 14.70 -10.96
CA ASN A 209 -1.32 13.27 -10.60
C ASN A 209 -0.84 12.33 -11.72
N MET A 210 0.09 12.77 -12.57
CA MET A 210 0.61 11.97 -13.70
C MET A 210 1.81 11.08 -13.32
N GLY A 211 2.26 11.11 -12.06
CA GLY A 211 3.40 10.31 -11.60
C GLY A 211 3.84 10.64 -10.18
N VAL A 212 4.98 10.08 -9.76
CA VAL A 212 5.61 10.35 -8.47
C VAL A 212 7.06 10.79 -8.64
N ASP A 213 7.49 11.72 -7.79
CA ASP A 213 8.87 12.20 -7.76
C ASP A 213 9.79 11.23 -7.02
N ILE A 214 10.86 10.81 -7.71
CA ILE A 214 11.93 9.97 -7.21
C ILE A 214 13.18 10.84 -7.10
N ALA A 215 13.51 11.21 -5.87
CA ALA A 215 14.58 12.15 -5.59
C ALA A 215 15.91 11.73 -6.25
N GLY A 216 16.54 12.67 -6.98
CA GLY A 216 17.79 12.44 -7.70
C GLY A 216 17.67 11.64 -9.00
N GLN A 217 16.50 11.06 -9.31
CA GLN A 217 16.29 10.28 -10.54
C GLN A 217 15.33 10.97 -11.53
N GLY A 218 14.28 11.64 -11.04
CA GLY A 218 13.26 12.29 -11.86
C GLY A 218 11.86 11.86 -11.43
N ILE A 219 10.90 11.89 -12.35
CA ILE A 219 9.52 11.47 -12.09
C ILE A 219 9.29 10.10 -12.72
N LEU A 220 8.77 9.15 -11.94
CA LEU A 220 8.16 7.97 -12.54
C LEU A 220 6.73 8.33 -12.98
N ILE A 221 6.50 8.35 -14.29
CA ILE A 221 5.20 8.67 -14.88
C ILE A 221 4.43 7.36 -15.13
N PHE A 222 3.22 7.24 -14.59
CA PHE A 222 2.38 6.03 -14.72
C PHE A 222 0.89 6.38 -14.66
N LYS A 223 0.05 5.54 -15.27
CA LYS A 223 -1.41 5.71 -15.27
C LYS A 223 -1.99 5.25 -13.93
N ALA A 224 -3.12 5.84 -13.51
CA ALA A 224 -3.76 5.50 -12.24
C ALA A 224 -4.25 4.02 -12.14
N GLY A 225 -4.33 3.30 -13.26
CA GLY A 225 -4.59 1.86 -13.28
C GLY A 225 -3.36 1.01 -12.96
N GLU A 226 -2.16 1.56 -13.14
CA GLU A 226 -0.87 0.84 -13.06
C GLU A 226 -0.25 0.90 -11.65
N THR A 227 -0.86 1.65 -10.73
CA THR A 227 -0.33 1.85 -9.37
C THR A 227 -0.07 0.54 -8.63
N LEU A 228 -1.04 -0.38 -8.63
CA LEU A 228 -0.91 -1.65 -7.92
C LEU A 228 0.13 -2.55 -8.57
N ASP A 229 0.11 -2.68 -9.90
CA ASP A 229 1.10 -3.49 -10.63
C ASP A 229 2.52 -2.97 -10.39
N THR A 230 2.70 -1.64 -10.38
CA THR A 230 3.98 -1.00 -10.06
C THR A 230 4.42 -1.30 -8.62
N PHE A 231 3.49 -1.19 -7.67
CA PHE A 231 3.77 -1.42 -6.26
C PHE A 231 4.09 -2.88 -5.95
N GLU A 232 3.26 -3.83 -6.42
CA GLU A 232 3.46 -5.26 -6.18
C GLU A 232 4.73 -5.77 -6.90
N THR A 233 5.04 -5.27 -8.10
CA THR A 233 6.30 -5.60 -8.79
C THR A 233 7.52 -5.08 -8.02
N ALA A 234 7.45 -3.86 -7.48
CA ALA A 234 8.52 -3.31 -6.64
C ALA A 234 8.66 -4.08 -5.32
N GLU A 235 7.55 -4.57 -4.73
CA GLU A 235 7.57 -5.42 -3.54
C GLU A 235 8.27 -6.74 -3.83
N GLU A 236 7.89 -7.44 -4.90
CA GLU A 236 8.51 -8.70 -5.31
C GLU A 236 10.03 -8.54 -5.52
N PHE A 237 10.41 -7.52 -6.30
CA PHE A 237 11.82 -7.21 -6.56
C PHE A 237 12.59 -6.90 -5.27
N THR A 238 12.00 -6.09 -4.39
CA THR A 238 12.63 -5.69 -3.12
C THR A 238 12.83 -6.89 -2.21
N ASN A 239 11.83 -7.77 -2.11
CA ASN A 239 11.93 -9.00 -1.32
C ASN A 239 13.06 -9.90 -1.84
N GLU A 240 13.11 -10.15 -3.14
CA GLU A 240 14.06 -11.07 -3.75
C GLU A 240 15.50 -10.53 -3.76
N LYS A 241 15.71 -9.29 -4.24
CA LYS A 241 17.05 -8.75 -4.51
C LYS A 241 17.65 -7.92 -3.38
N ILE A 242 16.82 -7.43 -2.45
CA ILE A 242 17.27 -6.48 -1.42
C ILE A 242 17.09 -7.05 -0.02
N ILE A 243 15.87 -7.44 0.37
CA ILE A 243 15.58 -7.89 1.75
C ILE A 243 16.24 -9.24 2.02
N ASN A 244 16.04 -10.25 1.17
CA ASN A 244 16.60 -11.58 1.41
C ASN A 244 18.13 -11.57 1.62
N PRO A 245 18.94 -10.89 0.78
CA PRO A 245 20.38 -10.77 1.04
C PRO A 245 20.72 -9.98 2.32
N LEU A 246 19.92 -8.98 2.70
CA LEU A 246 20.15 -8.23 3.94
C LEU A 246 19.85 -9.07 5.19
N LEU A 247 18.92 -10.02 5.11
CA LEU A 247 18.62 -10.93 6.22
C LEU A 247 19.74 -11.94 6.50
N GLU A 248 20.71 -12.12 5.59
CA GLU A 248 21.90 -12.94 5.82
C GLU A 248 22.88 -12.25 6.80
N ASP A 249 22.89 -10.92 6.84
CA ASP A 249 23.71 -10.14 7.78
C ASP A 249 22.96 -9.91 9.09
N ILE A 250 23.57 -10.33 10.19
CA ILE A 250 23.05 -10.20 11.56
C ILE A 250 22.61 -8.77 11.86
N ASN A 251 23.43 -7.78 11.50
CA ASN A 251 23.21 -6.38 11.90
C ASN A 251 21.93 -5.80 11.29
N TYR A 252 21.54 -6.28 10.11
CA TYR A 252 20.33 -5.84 9.42
C TYR A 252 19.15 -6.76 9.71
N LYS A 253 19.41 -8.06 9.91
CA LYS A 253 18.39 -9.04 10.27
C LYS A 253 17.57 -8.59 11.49
N PHE A 254 18.21 -8.13 12.55
CA PHE A 254 17.51 -7.68 13.76
C PHE A 254 16.61 -6.47 13.57
N ARG A 255 16.95 -5.59 12.63
CA ARG A 255 16.14 -4.40 12.33
C ARG A 255 14.93 -4.77 11.48
N LEU A 256 15.06 -5.74 10.59
CA LEU A 256 14.03 -6.13 9.63
C LEU A 256 13.09 -7.23 10.13
N GLU A 257 13.60 -8.19 10.92
CA GLU A 257 12.84 -9.34 11.41
C GLU A 257 11.61 -8.97 12.25
N PRO A 258 11.63 -7.94 13.13
CA PRO A 258 10.44 -7.48 13.84
C PRO A 258 9.34 -6.98 12.89
N LEU A 259 9.71 -6.22 11.85
CA LEU A 259 8.77 -5.65 10.88
C LEU A 259 8.15 -6.74 9.99
N ILE A 260 8.97 -7.69 9.54
CA ILE A 260 8.51 -8.85 8.77
C ILE A 260 7.59 -9.74 9.64
N SER A 261 7.95 -9.91 10.91
CA SER A 261 7.17 -10.66 11.88
C SER A 261 5.83 -10.02 12.16
N GLU A 262 5.77 -8.70 12.30
CA GLU A 262 4.52 -7.96 12.44
C GLU A 262 3.59 -8.19 11.24
N LYS A 263 4.13 -8.09 10.01
CA LYS A 263 3.40 -8.40 8.77
C LYS A 263 2.84 -9.83 8.81
N ASN A 264 3.69 -10.82 9.09
CA ASN A 264 3.30 -12.23 9.10
C ASN A 264 2.29 -12.55 10.22
N LEU A 265 2.41 -11.90 11.38
CA LEU A 265 1.50 -12.05 12.49
C LEU A 265 0.10 -11.54 12.12
N TYR A 266 0.02 -10.37 11.50
CA TYR A 266 -1.24 -9.80 11.03
C TYR A 266 -1.98 -10.76 10.08
N TYR A 267 -1.29 -11.25 9.03
CA TYR A 267 -1.89 -12.14 8.05
C TYR A 267 -2.21 -13.56 8.57
N SER A 268 -1.61 -14.00 9.67
CA SER A 268 -1.86 -15.33 10.26
C SER A 268 -2.91 -15.34 11.37
N THR A 269 -3.15 -14.20 12.02
CA THR A 269 -4.07 -14.10 13.17
C THR A 269 -5.43 -13.51 12.81
N GLU A 270 -5.47 -12.63 11.82
CA GLU A 270 -6.74 -12.09 11.32
C GLU A 270 -7.45 -13.12 10.46
N THR A 271 -8.74 -13.33 10.73
CA THR A 271 -9.59 -14.25 9.97
C THR A 271 -9.87 -13.72 8.56
N PHE A 272 -9.91 -12.39 8.42
CA PHE A 272 -10.16 -11.67 7.18
C PHE A 272 -9.10 -10.59 7.00
N PRO A 273 -7.83 -10.96 6.71
CA PRO A 273 -6.75 -10.00 6.68
C PRO A 273 -6.86 -9.13 5.42
N LYS A 274 -6.99 -7.82 5.63
CA LYS A 274 -6.99 -6.85 4.53
C LYS A 274 -5.55 -6.62 4.08
N LYS A 275 -5.27 -6.72 2.77
CA LYS A 275 -3.97 -6.32 2.22
C LYS A 275 -3.65 -4.87 2.59
N SER A 276 -2.44 -4.64 3.09
CA SER A 276 -1.96 -3.32 3.53
C SER A 276 -0.59 -3.02 2.93
N ALA A 277 -0.50 -1.87 2.25
CA ALA A 277 0.74 -1.36 1.68
C ALA A 277 1.73 -0.85 2.75
N LYS A 278 1.23 -0.55 3.96
CA LYS A 278 2.00 0.03 5.05
C LYS A 278 3.11 -0.90 5.54
N PHE A 279 2.84 -2.20 5.63
CA PHE A 279 3.81 -3.16 6.13
C PHE A 279 5.08 -3.18 5.28
N ILE A 280 4.94 -3.35 3.96
CA ILE A 280 6.08 -3.40 3.06
C ILE A 280 6.76 -2.02 2.93
N SER A 281 5.99 -0.93 3.01
CA SER A 281 6.55 0.44 2.97
C SER A 281 7.38 0.75 4.22
N ASN A 282 6.97 0.28 5.41
CA ASN A 282 7.77 0.38 6.63
C ASN A 282 9.07 -0.41 6.54
N ILE A 283 9.02 -1.63 6.00
CA ILE A 283 10.22 -2.43 5.73
C ILE A 283 11.13 -1.68 4.74
N ALA A 284 10.57 -1.12 3.66
CA ALA A 284 11.33 -0.37 2.66
C ALA A 284 11.99 0.89 3.23
N ARG A 285 11.32 1.62 4.13
CA ARG A 285 11.91 2.75 4.87
C ARG A 285 13.12 2.31 5.67
N GLU A 286 12.98 1.22 6.42
CA GLU A 286 14.06 0.71 7.26
C GLU A 286 15.26 0.27 6.42
N VAL A 287 15.02 -0.50 5.36
CA VAL A 287 16.05 -0.90 4.39
C VAL A 287 16.72 0.32 3.75
N LYS A 288 15.95 1.35 3.40
CA LYS A 288 16.50 2.59 2.83
C LYS A 288 17.43 3.29 3.83
N THR A 289 17.08 3.36 5.12
CA THR A 289 17.99 3.94 6.13
C THR A 289 19.30 3.16 6.25
N ILE A 290 19.21 1.83 6.27
CA ILE A 290 20.37 0.92 6.32
C ILE A 290 21.29 1.15 5.12
N LYS A 291 20.74 1.16 3.91
CA LYS A 291 21.52 1.33 2.68
C LYS A 291 22.08 2.74 2.54
N ALA A 292 21.33 3.77 2.96
CA ALA A 292 21.78 5.16 2.93
C ALA A 292 22.95 5.42 3.89
N GLN A 293 22.95 4.83 5.09
CA GLN A 293 24.07 4.93 6.05
C GLN A 293 25.38 4.34 5.49
N ASN A 294 25.27 3.29 4.69
CA ASN A 294 26.42 2.58 4.12
C ASN A 294 26.86 3.10 2.74
N SER A 295 26.13 4.05 2.16
CA SER A 295 26.40 4.58 0.82
C SER A 295 27.13 5.92 0.89
N LYS A 296 28.04 6.16 -0.07
CA LYS A 296 28.65 7.48 -0.30
C LYS A 296 27.63 8.53 -0.77
N ASN A 297 26.53 8.09 -1.38
CA ASN A 297 25.42 8.94 -1.79
C ASN A 297 24.09 8.35 -1.29
N PRO A 298 23.42 8.98 -0.31
CA PRO A 298 22.19 8.44 0.27
C PRO A 298 20.99 8.44 -0.70
N LEU A 299 21.09 9.18 -1.81
CA LEU A 299 20.05 9.28 -2.85
C LEU A 299 20.38 8.45 -4.10
N SER A 300 21.45 7.67 -4.07
CA SER A 300 21.89 6.89 -5.24
C SER A 300 22.64 5.64 -4.79
N PHE A 301 21.91 4.54 -4.71
CA PHE A 301 22.44 3.20 -4.47
C PHE A 301 21.61 2.13 -5.20
N PRO A 302 22.17 0.93 -5.45
CA PRO A 302 21.45 -0.19 -6.07
C PRO A 302 20.15 -0.53 -5.33
N GLY A 303 19.01 -0.46 -6.01
CA GLY A 303 17.69 -0.76 -5.45
C GLY A 303 16.98 0.44 -4.82
N TYR A 304 17.59 1.63 -4.84
CA TYR A 304 16.97 2.87 -4.36
C TYR A 304 15.60 3.14 -5.01
N LEU A 305 15.48 2.91 -6.33
CA LEU A 305 14.22 3.14 -7.05
C LEU A 305 13.10 2.25 -6.51
N ALA A 306 13.36 0.95 -6.32
CA ALA A 306 12.36 0.02 -5.79
C ALA A 306 11.86 0.44 -4.40
N LEU A 307 12.77 0.87 -3.52
CA LEU A 307 12.43 1.33 -2.18
C LEU A 307 11.63 2.64 -2.20
N GLU A 308 12.02 3.61 -3.03
CA GLU A 308 11.27 4.86 -3.17
C GLU A 308 9.88 4.64 -3.74
N LEU A 309 9.72 3.73 -4.70
CA LEU A 309 8.40 3.42 -5.26
C LEU A 309 7.46 2.87 -4.19
N LEU A 310 7.91 1.94 -3.36
CA LEU A 310 7.12 1.43 -2.24
C LEU A 310 6.71 2.56 -1.29
N ILE A 311 7.65 3.43 -0.92
CA ILE A 311 7.39 4.52 0.03
C ILE A 311 6.44 5.57 -0.56
N LYS A 312 6.63 5.97 -1.82
CA LYS A 312 5.84 7.03 -2.48
C LYS A 312 4.46 6.57 -2.90
N LEU A 313 4.31 5.30 -3.29
CA LEU A 313 3.04 4.73 -3.72
C LEU A 313 2.20 4.17 -2.56
N GLU A 314 2.70 4.16 -1.32
CA GLU A 314 2.00 3.60 -0.15
C GLU A 314 0.53 4.07 -0.07
N THR A 315 0.29 5.38 -0.09
CA THR A 315 -1.05 5.95 0.08
C THR A 315 -1.98 5.55 -1.06
N LEU A 316 -1.49 5.63 -2.31
CA LEU A 316 -2.27 5.28 -3.50
C LEU A 316 -2.56 3.77 -3.56
N ALA A 317 -1.60 2.93 -3.18
CA ALA A 317 -1.77 1.48 -3.10
C ALA A 317 -2.78 1.10 -1.98
N GLU A 318 -2.72 1.76 -0.83
CA GLU A 318 -3.66 1.53 0.28
C GLU A 318 -5.10 1.90 -0.09
N GLU A 319 -5.30 3.00 -0.81
CA GLU A 319 -6.61 3.38 -1.35
C GLU A 319 -7.15 2.31 -2.31
N LYS A 320 -6.30 1.80 -3.20
CA LYS A 320 -6.66 0.74 -4.15
C LYS A 320 -6.97 -0.58 -3.44
N TYR A 321 -6.17 -1.01 -2.47
CA TYR A 321 -6.47 -2.20 -1.67
C TYR A 321 -7.77 -2.05 -0.87
N THR A 322 -8.05 -0.86 -0.35
CA THR A 322 -9.33 -0.56 0.31
C THR A 322 -10.51 -0.66 -0.66
N GLY A 323 -10.35 -0.14 -1.88
CA GLY A 323 -11.35 -0.27 -2.94
C GLY A 323 -11.62 -1.73 -3.31
N LEU A 324 -10.57 -2.52 -3.54
CA LEU A 324 -10.67 -3.96 -3.84
C LEU A 324 -11.36 -4.72 -2.71
N TRP A 325 -10.98 -4.45 -1.45
CA TRP A 325 -11.62 -5.04 -0.29
C TRP A 325 -13.13 -4.77 -0.24
N ARG A 326 -13.54 -3.52 -0.48
CA ARG A 326 -14.96 -3.15 -0.56
C ARG A 326 -15.69 -3.89 -1.69
N MET A 327 -15.05 -4.02 -2.85
CA MET A 327 -15.63 -4.78 -3.97
C MET A 327 -15.81 -6.25 -3.63
N ASP A 328 -14.85 -6.87 -2.95
CA ASP A 328 -14.96 -8.26 -2.53
C ASP A 328 -16.02 -8.45 -1.43
N CYS A 329 -16.12 -7.52 -0.48
CA CYS A 329 -17.22 -7.48 0.48
C CYS A 329 -18.60 -7.37 -0.21
N GLU A 330 -18.72 -6.50 -1.22
CA GLU A 330 -19.97 -6.36 -1.97
C GLU A 330 -20.31 -7.61 -2.78
N LYS A 331 -19.32 -8.29 -3.38
CA LYS A 331 -19.54 -9.59 -4.05
C LYS A 331 -20.11 -10.63 -3.09
N VAL A 332 -19.49 -10.81 -1.91
CA VAL A 332 -19.98 -11.76 -0.90
C VAL A 332 -21.40 -11.41 -0.46
N LYS A 333 -21.69 -10.11 -0.28
CA LYS A 333 -23.04 -9.63 0.04
C LYS A 333 -24.04 -9.96 -1.08
N GLN A 334 -23.68 -9.73 -2.34
CA GLN A 334 -24.55 -10.02 -3.49
C GLN A 334 -24.79 -11.52 -3.66
N GLU A 335 -23.78 -12.36 -3.45
CA GLU A 335 -23.91 -13.82 -3.44
C GLU A 335 -24.90 -14.27 -2.35
N PHE A 336 -24.74 -13.77 -1.13
CA PHE A 336 -25.67 -14.04 -0.01
C PHE A 336 -27.10 -13.61 -0.34
N LYS A 337 -27.28 -12.42 -0.93
CA LYS A 337 -28.61 -11.91 -1.32
C LYS A 337 -29.25 -12.75 -2.42
N LYS A 338 -28.46 -13.17 -3.41
CA LYS A 338 -28.94 -13.97 -4.54
C LYS A 338 -29.56 -15.29 -4.07
N GLU A 339 -28.98 -15.92 -3.06
CA GLU A 339 -29.54 -17.16 -2.47
C GLU A 339 -30.95 -16.96 -1.91
N LEU A 340 -31.23 -15.79 -1.31
CA LEU A 340 -32.49 -15.50 -0.61
C LEU A 340 -33.55 -14.79 -1.45
N ILE A 341 -33.15 -14.11 -2.53
CA ILE A 341 -34.05 -13.33 -3.39
C ILE A 341 -34.50 -14.16 -4.61
N THR A 342 -33.84 -15.27 -4.93
CA THR A 342 -34.25 -16.10 -6.07
C THR A 342 -35.56 -16.83 -5.76
N PRO A 343 -36.62 -16.68 -6.59
CA PRO A 343 -37.89 -17.38 -6.38
C PRO A 343 -37.69 -18.90 -6.36
N SER A 344 -38.28 -19.56 -5.38
CA SER A 344 -38.19 -21.02 -5.21
C SER A 344 -39.49 -21.57 -4.63
N ASN A 345 -39.84 -22.79 -5.04
CA ASN A 345 -40.96 -23.52 -4.46
C ASN A 345 -40.58 -24.25 -3.16
N LYS A 346 -39.29 -24.31 -2.82
CA LYS A 346 -38.81 -24.90 -1.56
C LYS A 346 -38.69 -23.81 -0.50
N TRP A 347 -39.42 -23.95 0.61
CA TRP A 347 -39.36 -22.97 1.70
C TRP A 347 -37.95 -22.79 2.28
N SER A 348 -37.18 -23.88 2.37
CA SER A 348 -35.83 -23.89 2.97
C SER A 348 -34.78 -23.10 2.18
N SER A 349 -35.05 -22.76 0.92
CA SER A 349 -34.21 -21.85 0.13
C SER A 349 -34.62 -20.38 0.24
N LEU A 350 -35.80 -20.08 0.79
CA LEU A 350 -36.33 -18.72 0.91
C LEU A 350 -36.09 -18.09 2.30
N ILE A 351 -35.63 -18.91 3.26
CA ILE A 351 -35.32 -18.49 4.62
C ILE A 351 -34.02 -19.16 5.08
N LEU A 352 -33.13 -18.36 5.64
CA LEU A 352 -31.84 -18.81 6.15
C LEU A 352 -31.83 -18.64 7.67
N PHE A 353 -31.47 -19.71 8.37
CA PHE A 353 -31.26 -19.73 9.81
C PHE A 353 -29.77 -19.91 10.06
N LEU A 354 -29.10 -18.85 10.50
CA LEU A 354 -27.68 -18.87 10.80
C LEU A 354 -27.47 -18.88 12.30
N ASN A 355 -26.68 -19.83 12.79
CA ASN A 355 -26.22 -19.77 14.17
C ASN A 355 -25.27 -18.58 14.34
N HIS A 356 -25.20 -18.03 15.55
CA HIS A 356 -24.32 -16.91 15.83
C HIS A 356 -22.85 -17.19 15.46
N GLU A 357 -22.39 -18.43 15.65
CA GLU A 357 -21.03 -18.86 15.28
C GLU A 357 -20.77 -18.77 13.77
N GLU A 358 -21.79 -18.92 12.93
CA GLU A 358 -21.66 -18.80 11.48
C GLU A 358 -21.51 -17.35 11.04
N SER A 359 -21.89 -16.38 11.87
CA SER A 359 -21.63 -14.96 11.58
C SER A 359 -20.13 -14.64 11.54
N TYR A 360 -19.29 -15.41 12.25
CA TYR A 360 -17.83 -15.25 12.21
C TYR A 360 -17.20 -15.72 10.89
N LYS A 361 -17.96 -16.41 10.03
CA LYS A 361 -17.50 -16.79 8.67
C LYS A 361 -17.61 -15.64 7.67
N PHE A 362 -18.23 -14.53 8.05
CA PHE A 362 -18.37 -13.35 7.22
C PHE A 362 -17.46 -12.23 7.72
N PRO A 363 -16.92 -11.38 6.82
CA PRO A 363 -16.29 -10.15 7.24
C PRO A 363 -17.26 -9.30 8.09
N PRO A 364 -16.79 -8.66 9.19
CA PRO A 364 -17.66 -7.90 10.09
C PRO A 364 -18.46 -6.80 9.39
N GLU A 365 -17.85 -6.17 8.38
CA GLU A 365 -18.47 -5.13 7.54
C GLU A 365 -19.64 -5.70 6.72
N VAL A 366 -19.41 -6.85 6.06
CA VAL A 366 -20.45 -7.56 5.29
C VAL A 366 -21.62 -7.96 6.20
N TRP A 367 -21.33 -8.52 7.37
CA TRP A 367 -22.37 -8.94 8.30
C TRP A 367 -23.22 -7.76 8.79
N LYS A 368 -22.57 -6.64 9.12
CA LYS A 368 -23.25 -5.40 9.51
C LYS A 368 -24.14 -4.87 8.39
N ASP A 369 -23.66 -4.93 7.14
CA ASP A 369 -24.42 -4.47 5.98
C ASP A 369 -25.59 -5.39 5.66
N LEU A 370 -25.43 -6.71 5.79
CA LEU A 370 -26.51 -7.68 5.61
C LEU A 370 -27.65 -7.50 6.62
N VAL A 371 -27.32 -7.26 7.90
CA VAL A 371 -28.31 -7.03 8.96
C VAL A 371 -29.15 -5.77 8.72
N ASN A 372 -28.58 -4.77 8.04
CA ASN A 372 -29.23 -3.48 7.76
C ASN A 372 -29.70 -3.34 6.30
N ASP A 373 -29.62 -4.40 5.49
CA ASP A 373 -29.94 -4.34 4.08
C ASP A 373 -31.46 -4.10 3.85
N PRO A 374 -31.85 -3.18 2.94
CA PRO A 374 -33.26 -2.86 2.71
C PRO A 374 -34.06 -3.96 2.00
N ASP A 375 -33.39 -4.86 1.26
CA ASP A 375 -34.04 -5.93 0.49
C ASP A 375 -34.22 -7.21 1.32
N LEU A 376 -33.51 -7.31 2.44
CA LEU A 376 -33.60 -8.42 3.37
C LEU A 376 -34.44 -8.05 4.60
N LEU A 377 -35.12 -9.05 5.14
CA LEU A 377 -35.75 -8.97 6.45
C LEU A 377 -34.94 -9.79 7.43
N TYR A 378 -34.66 -9.17 8.58
CA TYR A 378 -33.78 -9.73 9.59
C TYR A 378 -34.47 -9.79 10.96
N ALA A 379 -34.22 -10.89 11.68
CA ALA A 379 -34.53 -10.99 13.09
C ALA A 379 -33.54 -11.88 13.85
N LYS A 380 -33.37 -11.60 15.14
CA LYS A 380 -32.67 -12.48 16.09
C LYS A 380 -33.69 -13.32 16.86
N TRP A 381 -33.39 -14.61 17.05
CA TRP A 381 -34.15 -15.55 17.86
C TRP A 381 -33.23 -16.30 18.82
N ASN A 382 -33.61 -16.41 20.10
CA ASN A 382 -32.77 -17.10 21.09
C ASN A 382 -33.22 -18.55 21.26
N ILE A 383 -32.25 -19.45 21.23
CA ILE A 383 -32.38 -20.88 21.55
C ILE A 383 -31.53 -21.14 22.81
N PRO A 384 -31.77 -22.21 23.59
CA PRO A 384 -30.86 -22.58 24.67
C PRO A 384 -29.40 -22.61 24.21
N LYS A 385 -28.55 -21.78 24.85
CA LYS A 385 -27.10 -21.63 24.63
C LYS A 385 -26.66 -20.91 23.34
N THR A 386 -27.56 -20.55 22.43
CA THR A 386 -27.18 -19.92 21.15
C THR A 386 -28.22 -18.90 20.66
N VAL A 387 -27.77 -17.99 19.77
CA VAL A 387 -28.63 -17.06 19.05
C VAL A 387 -28.67 -17.47 17.59
N VAL A 388 -29.86 -17.50 17.01
CA VAL A 388 -30.09 -17.73 15.58
C VAL A 388 -30.47 -16.43 14.91
N HIS A 389 -29.80 -16.14 13.81
CA HIS A 389 -30.06 -15.03 12.90
C HIS A 389 -30.93 -15.55 11.76
N VAL A 390 -32.07 -14.91 11.57
CA VAL A 390 -33.03 -15.28 10.53
C VAL A 390 -33.03 -14.23 9.45
N PHE A 391 -32.79 -14.66 8.21
CA PHE A 391 -32.84 -13.82 7.01
C PHE A 391 -33.88 -14.37 6.02
N THR A 392 -34.64 -13.47 5.40
CA THR A 392 -35.53 -13.81 4.28
C THR A 392 -35.67 -12.62 3.34
N GLY A 393 -35.97 -12.89 2.07
CA GLY A 393 -36.27 -11.85 1.10
C GLY A 393 -37.57 -11.10 1.43
N ARG A 394 -37.70 -9.88 0.91
CA ARG A 394 -38.86 -9.02 1.17
C ARG A 394 -40.12 -9.40 0.39
N GLU A 395 -40.01 -10.22 -0.66
CA GLU A 395 -41.14 -10.52 -1.54
C GLU A 395 -42.29 -11.24 -0.81
N ALA A 396 -43.50 -10.71 -0.96
CA ALA A 396 -44.70 -11.24 -0.31
C ALA A 396 -45.00 -12.71 -0.69
N GLY A 397 -44.65 -13.11 -1.92
CA GLY A 397 -44.81 -14.48 -2.41
C GLY A 397 -44.00 -15.49 -1.61
N PHE A 398 -42.83 -15.10 -1.07
CA PHE A 398 -41.97 -16.01 -0.31
C PHE A 398 -42.62 -16.44 0.99
N PHE A 399 -43.29 -15.51 1.68
CA PHE A 399 -43.92 -15.78 2.97
C PHE A 399 -45.03 -16.83 2.88
N ARG A 400 -45.82 -16.86 1.80
CA ARG A 400 -46.82 -17.91 1.60
C ARG A 400 -46.17 -19.29 1.53
N THR A 401 -45.13 -19.43 0.71
CA THR A 401 -44.37 -20.69 0.56
C THR A 401 -43.67 -21.08 1.86
N ILE A 402 -43.09 -20.11 2.58
CA ILE A 402 -42.40 -20.36 3.85
C ILE A 402 -43.39 -20.85 4.91
N VAL A 403 -44.51 -20.15 5.10
CA VAL A 403 -45.54 -20.52 6.07
C VAL A 403 -46.09 -21.92 5.75
N LEU A 404 -46.48 -22.20 4.51
CA LEU A 404 -46.93 -23.55 4.11
C LEU A 404 -45.89 -24.65 4.30
N GLY A 405 -44.60 -24.33 4.19
CA GLY A 405 -43.52 -25.27 4.47
C GLY A 405 -43.33 -25.57 5.96
N LEU A 406 -43.57 -24.56 6.81
CA LEU A 406 -43.34 -24.65 8.26
C LEU A 406 -44.54 -25.23 9.03
N THR A 407 -45.74 -25.26 8.44
CA THR A 407 -46.96 -25.84 9.08
C THR A 407 -46.81 -27.31 9.43
N ASN A 408 -45.93 -28.06 8.74
CA ASN A 408 -45.73 -29.51 8.92
C ASN A 408 -44.45 -29.89 9.68
N LEU A 409 -43.77 -28.93 10.33
CA LEU A 409 -42.53 -29.24 11.06
C LEU A 409 -42.75 -30.15 12.27
N PRO A 410 -41.79 -31.03 12.61
CA PRO A 410 -41.82 -31.81 13.86
C PRO A 410 -41.63 -30.90 15.09
N GLU A 411 -42.01 -31.39 16.28
CA GLU A 411 -42.06 -30.55 17.49
C GLU A 411 -40.70 -29.97 17.91
N ASN A 412 -39.62 -30.68 17.63
CA ASN A 412 -38.23 -30.23 17.87
C ASN A 412 -37.80 -29.05 16.98
N GLU A 413 -38.51 -28.78 15.89
CA GLU A 413 -38.21 -27.68 14.95
C GLU A 413 -39.23 -26.54 15.00
N LEU A 414 -40.24 -26.60 15.87
CA LEU A 414 -41.27 -25.55 16.03
C LEU A 414 -40.69 -24.18 16.35
N TRP A 415 -39.48 -24.11 16.93
CA TRP A 415 -38.76 -22.86 17.15
C TRP A 415 -38.48 -22.09 15.85
N LYS A 416 -38.33 -22.77 14.69
CA LYS A 416 -38.15 -22.12 13.38
C LYS A 416 -39.39 -21.33 12.97
N ALA A 417 -40.58 -21.89 13.26
CA ALA A 417 -41.86 -21.23 13.02
C ALA A 417 -42.04 -20.03 13.97
N GLN A 418 -41.62 -20.16 15.24
CA GLN A 418 -41.62 -19.04 16.19
C GLN A 418 -40.68 -17.91 15.75
N ALA A 419 -39.49 -18.26 15.25
CA ALA A 419 -38.52 -17.29 14.77
C ALA A 419 -39.03 -16.53 13.54
N LEU A 420 -39.76 -17.19 12.63
CA LEU A 420 -40.46 -16.53 11.52
C LEU A 420 -41.57 -15.59 12.02
N VAL A 421 -42.40 -16.02 12.98
CA VAL A 421 -43.45 -15.17 13.55
C VAL A 421 -42.85 -13.89 14.14
N ASN A 422 -41.74 -14.01 14.88
CA ASN A 422 -41.00 -12.86 15.40
C ASN A 422 -40.40 -11.97 14.30
N LEU A 423 -39.92 -12.56 13.19
CA LEU A 423 -39.43 -11.80 12.04
C LEU A 423 -40.54 -10.97 11.39
N ILE A 424 -41.73 -11.56 11.20
CA ILE A 424 -42.90 -10.88 10.67
C ILE A 424 -43.36 -9.78 11.64
N ASP A 425 -43.43 -10.07 12.94
CA ASP A 425 -43.83 -9.12 13.98
C ASP A 425 -42.90 -7.89 14.04
N LYS A 426 -41.58 -8.09 13.99
CA LYS A 426 -40.60 -6.99 13.96
C LYS A 426 -40.69 -6.15 12.68
N ASN A 427 -41.13 -6.75 11.57
CA ASN A 427 -41.20 -6.11 10.27
C ASN A 427 -42.63 -5.81 9.78
N GLN A 428 -43.62 -5.78 10.68
CA GLN A 428 -45.04 -5.57 10.33
C GLN A 428 -45.28 -4.33 9.47
N LYS A 429 -44.59 -3.21 9.75
CA LYS A 429 -44.69 -1.97 8.95
C LYS A 429 -44.32 -2.20 7.48
N LYS A 430 -43.32 -3.04 7.21
CA LYS A 430 -42.84 -3.37 5.86
C LYS A 430 -43.73 -4.41 5.16
N LEU A 431 -44.44 -5.24 5.93
CA LEU A 431 -45.27 -6.37 5.45
C LEU A 431 -46.79 -6.13 5.55
N ARG A 432 -47.26 -4.89 5.73
CA ARG A 432 -48.70 -4.58 5.89
C ARG A 432 -49.58 -5.14 4.77
N ALA A 433 -49.11 -5.08 3.53
CA ALA A 433 -49.84 -5.61 2.37
C ALA A 433 -50.00 -7.13 2.40
N LEU A 434 -49.06 -7.86 3.01
CA LEU A 434 -49.13 -9.31 3.21
C LEU A 434 -50.13 -9.66 4.33
N LEU A 435 -50.10 -8.90 5.43
CA LEU A 435 -50.96 -9.16 6.60
C LEU A 435 -52.43 -8.77 6.40
N THR A 436 -52.75 -8.07 5.31
CA THR A 436 -54.13 -7.72 4.91
C THR A 436 -54.73 -8.72 3.92
N ASP A 437 -53.92 -9.66 3.40
CA ASP A 437 -54.38 -10.73 2.54
C ASP A 437 -55.05 -11.85 3.34
N ASN A 438 -56.36 -12.00 3.18
CA ASN A 438 -57.16 -13.00 3.88
C ASN A 438 -56.61 -14.43 3.74
N ASN A 439 -56.07 -14.80 2.57
CA ASN A 439 -55.56 -16.15 2.35
C ASN A 439 -54.27 -16.40 3.15
N PHE A 440 -53.39 -15.39 3.23
CA PHE A 440 -52.19 -15.48 4.05
C PHE A 440 -52.53 -15.50 5.55
N THR A 441 -53.46 -14.65 5.99
CA THR A 441 -53.85 -14.54 7.40
C THR A 441 -54.41 -15.84 7.96
N VAL A 442 -55.18 -16.60 7.17
CA VAL A 442 -55.70 -17.91 7.58
C VAL A 442 -54.55 -18.89 7.86
N ILE A 443 -53.63 -19.07 6.91
CA ILE A 443 -52.51 -20.02 7.04
C ILE A 443 -51.54 -19.57 8.16
N TYR A 444 -51.30 -18.26 8.26
CA TYR A 444 -50.48 -17.68 9.33
C TYR A 444 -51.10 -17.91 10.72
N SER A 445 -52.44 -17.81 10.84
CA SER A 445 -53.15 -18.10 12.09
C SER A 445 -53.07 -19.56 12.50
N GLU A 446 -53.02 -20.50 11.54
CA GLU A 446 -52.86 -21.93 11.83
C GLU A 446 -51.48 -22.23 12.44
N ILE A 447 -50.41 -21.63 11.89
CA ILE A 447 -49.06 -21.73 12.47
C ILE A 447 -49.04 -21.16 13.88
N GLN A 448 -49.63 -19.98 14.07
CA GLN A 448 -49.70 -19.33 15.38
C GLN A 448 -50.42 -20.23 16.40
N LYS A 449 -51.61 -20.75 16.07
CA LYS A 449 -52.35 -21.68 16.94
C LYS A 449 -51.50 -22.89 17.30
N ARG A 450 -50.81 -23.49 16.33
CA ARG A 450 -49.93 -24.64 16.56
C ARG A 450 -48.79 -24.33 17.54
N ILE A 451 -48.12 -23.19 17.36
CA ILE A 451 -47.07 -22.70 18.25
C ILE A 451 -47.62 -22.49 19.66
N TYR A 452 -48.73 -21.77 19.79
CA TYR A 452 -49.26 -21.36 21.09
C TYR A 452 -49.88 -22.52 21.87
N THR A 453 -50.38 -23.56 21.20
CA THR A 453 -50.95 -24.77 21.85
C THR A 453 -49.95 -25.44 22.80
N GLN A 454 -48.64 -25.33 22.55
CA GLN A 454 -47.61 -25.86 23.45
C GLN A 454 -47.53 -25.11 24.78
N TYR A 455 -47.84 -23.81 24.77
CA TYR A 455 -47.75 -22.92 25.94
C TYR A 455 -49.06 -22.85 26.73
N ILE A 456 -50.16 -23.32 26.14
CA ILE A 456 -51.47 -23.44 26.77
C ILE A 456 -51.54 -24.73 27.59
N PRO A 457 -51.96 -24.67 28.88
CA PRO A 457 -52.14 -25.86 29.72
C PRO A 457 -53.05 -26.91 29.08
N TRP A 458 -52.75 -28.20 29.26
CA TRP A 458 -53.41 -29.30 28.55
C TRP A 458 -54.93 -29.30 28.67
N TYR A 459 -55.47 -28.91 29.84
CA TYR A 459 -56.90 -28.86 30.13
C TYR A 459 -57.63 -27.70 29.44
N PHE A 460 -56.92 -26.66 29.00
CA PHE A 460 -57.49 -25.56 28.20
C PHE A 460 -57.46 -25.82 26.69
N ARG A 461 -56.72 -26.85 26.23
CA ARG A 461 -56.61 -27.17 24.80
C ARG A 461 -57.94 -27.61 24.18
N ILE A 462 -58.88 -28.09 24.99
CA ILE A 462 -60.23 -28.47 24.55
C ILE A 462 -60.98 -27.24 23.98
N PHE A 463 -60.73 -26.04 24.52
CA PHE A 463 -61.36 -24.81 24.04
C PHE A 463 -60.80 -24.30 22.70
N LEU A 464 -59.68 -24.85 22.19
CA LEU A 464 -59.19 -24.58 20.84
C LEU A 464 -60.03 -25.28 19.76
N VAL A 465 -60.77 -26.33 20.14
CA VAL A 465 -61.64 -27.12 19.24
C VAL A 465 -63.05 -26.53 19.16
N PHE A 466 -63.46 -25.74 20.16
CA PHE A 466 -64.77 -25.09 20.20
C PHE A 466 -64.69 -23.61 19.75
N PRO A 467 -65.65 -23.10 18.97
CA PRO A 467 -65.56 -21.78 18.33
C PRO A 467 -65.96 -20.63 19.27
N PHE A 468 -65.43 -20.59 20.49
CA PHE A 468 -65.62 -19.46 21.40
C PHE A 468 -64.47 -18.45 21.24
N SER A 469 -64.63 -17.52 20.30
CA SER A 469 -63.62 -16.50 19.93
C SER A 469 -63.09 -15.69 21.12
N ILE A 470 -63.93 -15.39 22.10
CA ILE A 470 -63.62 -14.51 23.25
C ILE A 470 -62.52 -15.09 24.15
N PHE A 471 -62.49 -16.40 24.32
CA PHE A 471 -61.46 -17.06 25.14
C PHE A 471 -60.18 -17.31 24.36
N LEU A 472 -60.30 -17.58 23.06
CA LEU A 472 -59.18 -17.86 22.18
C LEU A 472 -58.16 -16.70 22.17
N ASP A 473 -58.64 -15.47 22.03
CA ASP A 473 -57.78 -14.28 21.95
C ASP A 473 -57.00 -14.05 23.27
N GLY A 474 -57.66 -14.21 24.42
CA GLY A 474 -57.00 -14.08 25.73
C GLY A 474 -55.96 -15.19 26.01
N PHE A 475 -56.20 -16.42 25.54
CA PHE A 475 -55.20 -17.49 25.66
C PHE A 475 -54.01 -17.30 24.71
N LEU A 476 -54.25 -16.80 23.50
CA LEU A 476 -53.20 -16.48 22.53
C LEU A 476 -52.31 -15.33 23.03
N GLU A 477 -52.90 -14.31 23.63
CA GLU A 477 -52.17 -13.19 24.23
C GLU A 477 -51.29 -13.63 25.41
N ASN A 478 -51.83 -14.47 26.31
CA ASN A 478 -51.06 -15.06 27.40
C ASN A 478 -49.92 -15.97 26.90
N ALA A 479 -50.16 -16.78 25.87
CA ALA A 479 -49.12 -17.62 25.27
C ALA A 479 -48.02 -16.77 24.62
N LYS A 480 -48.39 -15.67 23.95
CA LYS A 480 -47.44 -14.70 23.40
C LYS A 480 -46.61 -14.02 24.50
N ALA A 481 -47.23 -13.60 25.60
CA ALA A 481 -46.56 -13.01 26.74
C ALA A 481 -45.54 -13.99 27.37
N LYS A 482 -45.93 -15.27 27.54
CA LYS A 482 -45.05 -16.31 28.07
C LYS A 482 -43.84 -16.59 27.16
N ILE A 483 -44.05 -16.63 25.84
CA ILE A 483 -42.95 -16.77 24.86
C ILE A 483 -42.01 -15.56 24.93
N GLN A 484 -42.54 -14.34 25.09
CA GLN A 484 -41.73 -13.13 25.24
C GLN A 484 -40.90 -13.14 26.54
N GLU A 485 -41.48 -13.60 27.64
CA GLU A 485 -40.80 -13.75 28.92
C GLU A 485 -39.65 -14.78 28.84
N GLU A 486 -39.91 -15.94 28.24
CA GLU A 486 -38.88 -16.96 27.98
C GLU A 486 -37.77 -16.42 27.07
N GLN A 487 -38.11 -15.68 26.01
CA GLN A 487 -37.14 -15.06 25.12
C GLN A 487 -36.32 -13.98 25.83
N ALA A 488 -36.91 -13.19 26.74
CA ALA A 488 -36.20 -12.21 27.54
C ALA A 488 -35.22 -12.87 28.53
N ALA A 489 -35.62 -13.98 29.15
CA ALA A 489 -34.76 -14.78 30.01
C ALA A 489 -33.59 -15.39 29.23
N LEU A 490 -33.87 -16.00 28.07
CA LEU A 490 -32.84 -16.56 27.19
C LEU A 490 -31.90 -15.49 26.64
N THR A 491 -32.40 -14.29 26.32
CA THR A 491 -31.56 -13.17 25.88
C THR A 491 -30.52 -12.83 26.94
N LYS A 492 -30.93 -12.68 28.21
CA LYS A 492 -30.00 -12.40 29.32
C LYS A 492 -28.96 -13.50 29.52
N ILE A 493 -29.37 -14.77 29.38
CA ILE A 493 -28.46 -15.92 29.53
C ILE A 493 -27.45 -15.96 28.38
N ASN A 494 -27.93 -15.79 27.14
CA ASN A 494 -27.12 -15.82 25.94
C ASN A 494 -26.20 -14.60 25.84
N GLU A 495 -26.62 -13.42 26.28
CA GLU A 495 -25.76 -12.24 26.38
C GLU A 495 -24.58 -12.47 27.33
N LYS A 496 -24.85 -13.04 28.52
CA LYS A 496 -23.77 -13.41 29.46
C LYS A 496 -22.83 -14.46 28.88
N HIS A 497 -23.39 -15.47 28.21
CA HIS A 497 -22.60 -16.51 27.53
C HIS A 497 -21.77 -15.90 26.39
N PHE A 498 -22.34 -15.02 25.58
CA PHE A 498 -21.67 -14.34 24.48
C PHE A 498 -20.53 -13.44 24.97
N ILE A 499 -20.76 -12.63 26.01
CA ILE A 499 -19.70 -11.80 26.60
C ILE A 499 -18.56 -12.69 27.09
N LYS A 500 -18.87 -13.84 27.71
CA LYS A 500 -17.87 -14.80 28.16
C LYS A 500 -17.09 -15.40 26.98
N VAL A 501 -17.78 -15.92 25.96
CA VAL A 501 -17.17 -16.50 24.76
C VAL A 501 -16.34 -15.46 23.99
N HIS A 502 -16.83 -14.24 23.83
CA HIS A 502 -16.11 -13.16 23.17
C HIS A 502 -14.86 -12.77 23.96
N ASN A 503 -14.94 -12.71 25.29
CA ASN A 503 -13.78 -12.48 26.15
C ASN A 503 -12.79 -13.64 26.09
N GLU A 504 -13.25 -14.89 25.99
CA GLU A 504 -12.41 -16.07 25.81
C GLU A 504 -11.72 -16.07 24.44
N MET A 505 -12.44 -15.77 23.36
CA MET A 505 -11.85 -15.61 22.02
C MET A 505 -10.85 -14.46 21.95
N ALA A 506 -11.16 -13.32 22.59
CA ALA A 506 -10.24 -12.18 22.67
C ALA A 506 -8.98 -12.54 23.44
N LYS A 507 -9.12 -13.24 24.58
CA LYS A 507 -7.97 -13.78 25.34
C LYS A 507 -7.19 -14.80 24.53
N GLU A 508 -7.84 -15.73 23.85
CA GLU A 508 -7.18 -16.73 23.01
C GLU A 508 -6.43 -16.07 21.85
N LYS A 509 -7.00 -15.03 21.23
CA LYS A 509 -6.30 -14.21 20.22
C LYS A 509 -5.07 -13.54 20.82
N VAL A 510 -5.19 -12.90 21.98
CA VAL A 510 -4.05 -12.28 22.67
C VAL A 510 -3.00 -13.31 23.04
N GLU A 511 -3.39 -14.47 23.58
CA GLU A 511 -2.47 -15.56 23.93
C GLU A 511 -1.80 -16.17 22.69
N LYS A 512 -2.52 -16.30 21.56
CA LYS A 512 -1.95 -16.73 20.28
C LYS A 512 -0.96 -15.70 19.75
N LEU A 513 -1.29 -14.40 19.84
CA LEU A 513 -0.40 -13.31 19.46
C LEU A 513 0.85 -13.30 20.34
N GLU A 514 0.71 -13.45 21.66
CA GLU A 514 1.84 -13.53 22.60
C GLU A 514 2.70 -14.76 22.34
N LYS A 515 2.11 -15.95 22.17
CA LYS A 515 2.85 -17.17 21.82
C LYS A 515 3.59 -17.02 20.51
N ALA A 516 2.95 -16.47 19.48
CA ALA A 516 3.59 -16.23 18.19
C ALA A 516 4.75 -15.23 18.30
N LYS A 517 4.58 -14.14 19.07
CA LYS A 517 5.67 -13.19 19.37
C LYS A 517 6.83 -13.87 20.10
N GLU A 518 6.53 -14.68 21.12
CA GLU A 518 7.54 -15.42 21.87
C GLU A 518 8.27 -16.44 20.97
N ASP A 519 7.57 -17.15 20.09
CA ASP A 519 8.16 -18.10 19.15
C ASP A 519 9.06 -17.42 18.11
N ILE A 520 8.69 -16.21 17.66
CA ILE A 520 9.50 -15.38 16.77
C ILE A 520 10.79 -14.97 17.47
N VAL A 521 10.70 -14.44 18.69
CA VAL A 521 11.88 -14.07 19.51
C VAL A 521 12.75 -15.30 19.77
N TYR A 522 12.15 -16.45 20.09
CA TYR A 522 12.86 -17.71 20.26
C TYR A 522 13.68 -18.11 19.01
N ARG A 523 13.07 -18.05 17.83
CA ARG A 523 13.74 -18.35 16.55
C ARG A 523 14.85 -17.35 16.24
N SER A 524 14.61 -16.07 16.50
CA SER A 524 15.59 -15.00 16.35
C SER A 524 16.81 -15.25 17.26
N ILE A 525 16.60 -15.58 18.54
CA ILE A 525 17.70 -15.87 19.49
C ILE A 525 18.50 -17.07 19.00
N LYS A 526 17.84 -18.15 18.56
CA LYS A 526 18.53 -19.32 18.01
C LYS A 526 19.38 -18.98 16.79
N SER A 527 18.84 -18.17 15.87
CA SER A 527 19.58 -17.70 14.70
C SER A 527 20.75 -16.78 15.06
N THR A 528 20.59 -15.97 16.11
CA THR A 528 21.64 -15.09 16.63
C THR A 528 22.82 -15.93 17.12
N LEU A 529 22.51 -16.92 17.96
CA LEU A 529 23.49 -17.86 18.49
C LEU A 529 24.19 -18.62 17.37
N ASP A 530 23.44 -19.09 16.36
CA ASP A 530 24.01 -19.78 15.19
C ASP A 530 25.06 -18.91 14.50
N SER A 531 24.77 -17.63 14.31
CA SER A 531 25.69 -16.74 13.61
C SER A 531 26.92 -16.37 14.47
N PHE A 532 26.76 -16.15 15.78
CA PHE A 532 27.90 -15.93 16.67
C PHE A 532 28.82 -17.15 16.78
N TYR A 533 28.24 -18.31 17.05
CA TYR A 533 29.01 -19.53 17.28
C TYR A 533 29.59 -20.13 16.00
N ILE A 534 28.83 -20.17 14.91
CA ILE A 534 29.22 -20.88 13.68
C ILE A 534 29.92 -19.93 12.70
N SER A 535 29.30 -18.78 12.38
CA SER A 535 29.84 -17.87 11.36
C SER A 535 30.97 -16.99 11.88
N GLN A 536 30.79 -16.35 13.03
CA GLN A 536 31.78 -15.44 13.61
C GLN A 536 32.80 -16.14 14.51
N LYS A 537 32.55 -17.40 14.90
CA LYS A 537 33.37 -18.17 15.84
C LYS A 537 33.69 -17.35 17.11
N LYS A 538 32.72 -16.59 17.60
CA LYS A 538 32.78 -15.80 18.84
C LYS A 538 31.80 -16.41 19.84
N ILE A 539 32.20 -16.45 21.11
CA ILE A 539 31.35 -16.91 22.19
C ILE A 539 30.56 -15.69 22.69
N PRO A 540 29.24 -15.62 22.45
CA PRO A 540 28.44 -14.47 22.80
C PRO A 540 28.09 -14.46 24.29
N THR A 541 28.17 -13.29 24.92
CA THR A 541 27.60 -13.06 26.25
C THR A 541 26.10 -12.72 26.15
N ILE A 542 25.39 -12.76 27.28
CA ILE A 542 24.00 -12.27 27.34
C ILE A 542 23.94 -10.82 26.91
N GLU A 543 24.90 -9.98 27.33
CA GLU A 543 24.95 -8.57 26.95
C GLU A 543 25.18 -8.36 25.46
N ASP A 544 26.07 -9.16 24.85
CA ASP A 544 26.30 -9.14 23.40
C ASP A 544 25.01 -9.43 22.64
N ILE A 545 24.21 -10.40 23.11
CA ILE A 545 22.94 -10.77 22.45
C ILE A 545 21.84 -9.76 22.77
N LYS A 546 21.82 -9.23 24.00
CA LYS A 546 20.83 -8.26 24.50
C LYS A 546 20.80 -6.99 23.67
N GLN A 547 21.96 -6.53 23.16
CA GLN A 547 22.05 -5.34 22.30
C GLN A 547 21.16 -5.40 21.05
N PHE A 548 20.76 -6.61 20.63
CA PHE A 548 19.96 -6.81 19.43
C PHE A 548 18.45 -6.88 19.66
N TYR A 549 17.99 -6.82 20.91
CA TYR A 549 16.57 -6.92 21.27
C TYR A 549 16.10 -5.67 22.04
N PRO A 550 15.17 -4.87 21.49
CA PRO A 550 14.67 -3.67 22.16
C PRO A 550 13.75 -3.97 23.36
N ASP A 551 13.04 -5.10 23.36
CA ASP A 551 12.13 -5.53 24.43
C ASP A 551 12.82 -6.48 25.42
N GLU A 552 13.46 -5.92 26.44
CA GLU A 552 14.22 -6.68 27.45
C GLU A 552 13.36 -7.68 28.24
N ASP A 553 12.14 -7.30 28.60
CA ASP A 553 11.23 -8.15 29.37
C ASP A 553 10.83 -9.42 28.59
N VAL A 554 10.59 -9.28 27.28
CA VAL A 554 10.24 -10.39 26.40
C VAL A 554 11.44 -11.32 26.21
N PHE A 555 12.64 -10.74 26.00
CA PHE A 555 13.88 -11.50 25.87
C PHE A 555 14.16 -12.36 27.12
N GLN A 556 14.09 -11.76 28.31
CA GLN A 556 14.29 -12.47 29.58
C GLN A 556 13.23 -13.54 29.83
N LYS A 557 11.96 -13.25 29.49
CA LYS A 557 10.85 -14.22 29.59
C LYS A 557 11.10 -15.42 28.69
N VAL A 558 11.53 -15.21 27.45
CA VAL A 558 11.83 -16.28 26.48
C VAL A 558 13.03 -17.12 26.92
N ILE A 559 14.11 -16.50 27.40
CA ILE A 559 15.29 -17.23 27.94
C ILE A 559 14.87 -18.20 29.05
N LYS A 560 14.09 -17.71 30.02
CA LYS A 560 13.62 -18.51 31.16
C LYS A 560 12.60 -19.57 30.74
N LYS A 561 11.62 -19.22 29.91
CA LYS A 561 10.52 -20.10 29.48
C LYS A 561 11.02 -21.26 28.62
N TYR A 562 11.91 -20.99 27.66
CA TYR A 562 12.47 -22.00 26.75
C TYR A 562 13.76 -22.64 27.28
N LYS A 563 14.16 -22.33 28.53
CA LYS A 563 15.29 -22.94 29.25
C LYS A 563 16.62 -22.85 28.47
N PHE A 564 16.95 -21.67 27.93
CA PHE A 564 18.30 -21.43 27.43
C PHE A 564 19.30 -21.59 28.57
N LYS A 565 20.44 -22.22 28.29
CA LYS A 565 21.48 -22.43 29.30
C LYS A 565 22.31 -21.15 29.43
N VAL A 566 22.37 -20.62 30.65
CA VAL A 566 23.26 -19.51 31.00
C VAL A 566 24.42 -20.09 31.79
N TYR A 567 25.64 -19.82 31.34
CA TYR A 567 26.86 -20.24 32.02
C TYR A 567 27.61 -19.02 32.55
N ASN A 568 27.70 -18.92 33.87
CA ASN A 568 28.40 -17.82 34.51
C ASN A 568 29.91 -18.09 34.46
N PHE A 569 30.61 -17.36 33.61
CA PHE A 569 32.06 -17.45 33.51
C PHE A 569 32.69 -16.40 34.45
N SER A 570 33.27 -16.86 35.55
CA SER A 570 34.13 -16.05 36.40
C SER A 570 35.61 -16.35 36.11
N SER A 571 36.38 -15.32 35.75
CA SER A 571 37.83 -15.42 35.63
C SER A 571 38.50 -14.82 36.87
N LYS A 572 39.61 -15.40 37.33
CA LYS A 572 40.41 -14.82 38.42
C LYS A 572 41.02 -13.50 37.95
N GLY A 573 40.33 -12.39 38.21
CA GLY A 573 40.77 -11.02 37.90
C GLY A 573 40.15 -10.38 36.63
N GLY A 574 39.03 -10.89 36.12
CA GLY A 574 38.28 -10.26 35.01
C GLY A 574 36.78 -10.17 35.29
N GLU A 575 36.06 -9.36 34.51
CA GLU A 575 34.60 -9.18 34.64
C GLU A 575 33.86 -10.52 34.48
N ASP A 576 32.92 -10.79 35.41
CA ASP A 576 32.01 -11.92 35.32
C ASP A 576 31.14 -11.78 34.07
N ALA A 577 31.09 -12.82 33.24
CA ALA A 577 30.33 -12.78 31.99
C ALA A 577 29.41 -14.00 31.89
N ASP A 578 28.11 -13.72 31.76
CA ASP A 578 27.10 -14.74 31.54
C ASP A 578 27.07 -15.12 30.05
N ILE A 579 27.40 -16.36 29.73
CA ILE A 579 27.43 -16.90 28.38
C ILE A 579 26.09 -17.58 28.08
N LEU A 580 25.45 -17.23 26.96
CA LEU A 580 24.17 -17.81 26.55
C LEU A 580 24.39 -18.98 25.57
N MET A 581 23.81 -20.14 25.87
CA MET A 581 23.86 -21.35 25.04
C MET A 581 22.46 -21.79 24.59
N TYR A 582 22.40 -22.60 23.53
CA TYR A 582 21.14 -23.16 23.03
C TYR A 582 20.40 -23.97 24.11
N PRO A 583 19.06 -24.02 24.05
CA PRO A 583 18.27 -24.87 24.93
C PRO A 583 18.49 -26.36 24.62
N LEU A 584 18.37 -27.19 25.65
CA LEU A 584 18.36 -28.66 25.51
C LEU A 584 17.01 -29.11 24.96
N GLY A 585 16.88 -29.12 23.63
CA GLY A 585 15.67 -29.56 22.92
C GLY A 585 15.96 -30.53 21.78
N GLU A 586 14.96 -30.78 20.94
CA GLU A 586 15.12 -31.57 19.70
C GLU A 586 16.16 -30.90 18.77
N GLY A 587 17.11 -31.69 18.27
CA GLY A 587 18.24 -31.20 17.47
C GLY A 587 19.44 -30.68 18.28
N TRP A 588 19.42 -30.77 19.61
CA TRP A 588 20.57 -30.40 20.45
C TRP A 588 21.84 -31.19 20.09
N GLU A 589 21.75 -32.49 19.81
CA GLU A 589 22.94 -33.29 19.46
C GLU A 589 23.64 -32.81 18.18
N GLU A 590 22.87 -32.38 17.18
CA GLU A 590 23.42 -31.82 15.95
C GLU A 590 24.04 -30.45 16.18
N LYS A 591 23.36 -29.58 16.95
CA LYS A 591 23.88 -28.26 17.35
C LYS A 591 25.10 -28.38 18.28
N LYS A 592 25.13 -29.37 19.16
CA LYS A 592 26.25 -29.70 20.05
C LYS A 592 27.47 -30.10 19.23
N LYS A 593 27.32 -30.94 18.20
CA LYS A 593 28.41 -31.30 17.28
C LYS A 593 28.94 -30.08 16.51
N GLN A 594 28.06 -29.23 15.98
CA GLN A 594 28.44 -27.98 15.29
C GLN A 594 29.16 -27.01 16.23
N LEU A 595 28.68 -26.88 17.46
CA LEU A 595 29.25 -26.04 18.50
C LEU A 595 30.64 -26.55 18.94
N ILE A 596 30.78 -27.85 19.17
CA ILE A 596 32.07 -28.50 19.47
C ILE A 596 33.06 -28.25 18.33
N GLY A 597 32.67 -28.47 17.07
CA GLY A 597 33.54 -28.23 15.91
C GLY A 597 33.97 -26.75 15.78
N SER A 598 33.06 -25.82 16.06
CA SER A 598 33.38 -24.38 16.04
C SER A 598 34.29 -23.97 17.19
N LEU A 599 34.10 -24.53 18.39
CA LEU A 599 34.95 -24.28 19.55
C LEU A 599 36.33 -24.96 19.43
N ASP A 600 36.40 -26.18 18.89
CA ASP A 600 37.66 -26.87 18.57
C ASP A 600 38.47 -26.03 17.55
N HIS A 601 37.82 -25.40 16.56
CA HIS A 601 38.48 -24.48 15.64
C HIS A 601 39.10 -23.27 16.36
N VAL A 602 38.35 -22.62 17.25
CA VAL A 602 38.85 -21.47 18.06
C VAL A 602 40.01 -21.88 18.95
N VAL A 603 39.98 -23.09 19.51
CA VAL A 603 41.07 -23.64 20.33
C VAL A 603 42.28 -24.02 19.47
N SER A 604 42.08 -24.49 18.23
CA SER A 604 43.14 -24.91 17.29
C SER A 604 43.87 -23.75 16.58
N GLU A 605 43.28 -22.55 16.51
CA GLU A 605 43.97 -21.32 16.05
C GLU A 605 45.18 -20.96 16.92
N LYS A 606 45.31 -21.60 18.09
CA LYS A 606 46.53 -21.65 18.92
C LYS A 606 47.62 -22.54 18.29
N ASN A 607 47.86 -22.44 16.99
CA ASN A 607 49.08 -23.00 16.42
C ASN A 607 50.22 -22.00 16.75
N PRO A 608 51.24 -22.39 17.52
CA PRO A 608 52.22 -21.48 18.15
C PRO A 608 53.14 -20.71 17.17
N HIS A 609 52.87 -20.76 15.86
CA HIS A 609 53.69 -20.14 14.83
C HIS A 609 53.03 -18.95 14.10
N ILE A 610 51.77 -18.55 14.37
CA ILE A 610 51.07 -17.61 13.45
C ILE A 610 50.35 -16.37 14.04
N SER A 611 49.85 -16.28 15.28
CA SER A 611 49.00 -15.11 15.65
C SER A 611 49.56 -14.17 16.74
N VAL A 612 49.78 -12.90 16.36
CA VAL A 612 50.29 -11.79 17.20
C VAL A 612 49.19 -11.09 18.01
N ASN A 613 47.90 -11.39 17.77
CA ASN A 613 46.75 -10.87 18.53
C ASN A 613 46.02 -11.99 19.29
N PHE A 614 46.62 -12.45 20.40
CA PHE A 614 46.04 -13.51 21.23
C PHE A 614 45.02 -12.95 22.23
N ASP A 615 43.74 -13.19 22.00
CA ASP A 615 42.67 -12.90 22.95
C ASP A 615 42.55 -14.05 23.98
N LYS A 616 43.29 -13.92 25.08
CA LYS A 616 43.37 -14.92 26.17
C LYS A 616 42.00 -15.26 26.77
N LEU A 617 41.09 -14.28 26.84
CA LEU A 617 39.74 -14.44 27.38
C LEU A 617 38.87 -15.30 26.46
N LYS A 618 38.96 -15.09 25.13
CA LYS A 618 38.24 -15.90 24.14
C LYS A 618 38.62 -17.38 24.22
N TYR A 619 39.92 -17.66 24.38
CA TYR A 619 40.44 -19.02 24.50
C TYR A 619 39.99 -19.71 25.80
N GLU A 620 40.11 -19.04 26.95
CA GLU A 620 39.70 -19.60 28.25
C GLU A 620 38.19 -19.91 28.28
N ARG A 621 37.36 -19.05 27.68
CA ARG A 621 35.92 -19.30 27.51
C ARG A 621 35.65 -20.51 26.62
N ALA A 622 36.35 -20.63 25.49
CA ALA A 622 36.18 -21.74 24.56
C ALA A 622 36.57 -23.09 25.18
N SER A 623 37.72 -23.16 25.85
CA SER A 623 38.22 -24.39 26.48
C SER A 623 37.29 -24.89 27.58
N LYS A 624 36.80 -24.01 28.46
CA LYS A 624 35.88 -24.41 29.54
C LYS A 624 34.51 -24.85 29.02
N LEU A 625 33.96 -24.17 28.02
CA LEU A 625 32.69 -24.59 27.39
C LEU A 625 32.83 -25.94 26.70
N LEU A 626 33.98 -26.20 26.08
CA LEU A 626 34.26 -27.44 25.38
C LEU A 626 34.41 -28.63 26.34
N GLU A 627 35.04 -28.42 27.51
CA GLU A 627 35.04 -29.41 28.60
C GLU A 627 33.64 -29.71 29.14
N LEU A 628 32.77 -28.69 29.23
CA LEU A 628 31.39 -28.85 29.69
C LEU A 628 30.49 -29.55 28.67
N LEU A 629 30.78 -29.38 27.37
CA LEU A 629 30.05 -30.02 26.29
C LEU A 629 30.52 -31.47 26.06
N LYS A 630 31.76 -31.82 26.40
CA LYS A 630 32.29 -33.19 26.31
C LYS A 630 31.90 -34.07 27.50
N LYS A 631 31.47 -33.47 28.61
CA LYS A 631 30.73 -34.14 29.70
C LYS A 631 29.26 -34.30 29.33
#